data_AF-A0A661YNT0-F1
#
_entry.id   AF-A0A661YNT0-F1
#
_cell.length_a   1.000
_cell.length_b   1.000
_cell.length_c   1.000
_cell.angle_alpha   90.00
_cell.angle_beta   90.00
_cell.angle_gamma   90.00
#
_symmetry.space_group_name_H-M   'P 1'
#
loop_
_entity.id
_entity.type
_entity.pdbx_description
1 polymer ?
#
loop_
_entity_poly.entity_id
_entity_poly.type
_entity_poly.pdbx_seq_one_letter_code
_entity_poly.pdbx_strand_id
1 'polypeptide(L)'
;MKRSSLFLFIFLAGIMSLQAQLTYDETGGKDRLNTITTAVPFLMIAPDARGGGLGDAGVASSPDANSMHWNPAKYAFVDKKMGFSISFSPWLRKLVNDIYLGYLTGYYKIDDRQTVAMGLRYFSLGQILFTDEIGNPLNYYSPYEFALDGTYARKFSDNWAGGIAARFIYSNLTQGQFVGGAESSAGISVAADVSVYYQNDVEMGAIDGV
;
A
#
# COMPACT_ATOMS: atom_id res chain seq x y z
N MET A 1 -41.45 -17.30 -36.72
CA MET A 1 -41.47 -17.66 -35.29
C MET A 1 -40.56 -18.84 -34.89
N LYS A 2 -39.66 -19.36 -35.76
CA LYS A 2 -38.80 -20.53 -35.41
C LYS A 2 -37.34 -20.18 -35.03
N ARG A 3 -36.89 -18.93 -35.22
CA ARG A 3 -35.49 -18.53 -34.98
C ARG A 3 -35.22 -17.98 -33.57
N SER A 4 -36.20 -17.33 -32.91
CA SER A 4 -35.99 -16.84 -31.53
C SER A 4 -36.04 -17.95 -30.48
N SER A 5 -36.80 -19.03 -30.73
CA SER A 5 -36.86 -20.20 -29.85
C SER A 5 -35.53 -20.95 -29.78
N LEU A 6 -34.74 -20.92 -30.86
CA LEU A 6 -33.43 -21.59 -30.92
C LEU A 6 -32.37 -20.82 -30.09
N PHE A 7 -32.42 -19.50 -30.09
CA PHE A 7 -31.55 -18.67 -29.26
C PHE A 7 -31.86 -18.80 -27.76
N LEU A 8 -33.14 -18.92 -27.40
CA LEU A 8 -33.54 -19.16 -26.01
C LEU A 8 -33.08 -20.54 -25.51
N PHE A 9 -33.09 -21.55 -26.37
CA PHE A 9 -32.63 -22.90 -26.02
C PHE A 9 -31.11 -23.00 -25.86
N ILE A 10 -30.34 -22.27 -26.68
CA ILE A 10 -28.87 -22.19 -26.55
C ILE A 10 -28.48 -21.42 -25.29
N PHE A 11 -29.22 -20.35 -24.93
CA PHE A 11 -28.98 -19.61 -23.70
C PHE A 11 -29.32 -20.44 -22.44
N LEU A 12 -30.35 -21.28 -22.50
CA LEU A 12 -30.74 -22.15 -21.38
C LEU A 12 -29.80 -23.37 -21.22
N ALA A 13 -29.26 -23.90 -22.32
CA ALA A 13 -28.30 -25.01 -22.29
C ALA A 13 -26.91 -24.60 -21.76
N GLY A 14 -26.52 -23.32 -21.93
CA GLY A 14 -25.26 -22.78 -21.40
C GLY A 14 -25.20 -22.64 -19.87
N ILE A 15 -26.34 -22.75 -19.17
CA ILE A 15 -26.42 -22.61 -17.72
C ILE A 15 -26.13 -23.95 -16.99
N MET A 16 -26.18 -25.10 -17.68
CA MET A 16 -26.11 -26.43 -17.05
C MET A 16 -24.70 -27.04 -16.93
N SER A 17 -23.63 -26.31 -17.29
CA SER A 17 -22.25 -26.82 -17.21
C SER A 17 -21.33 -26.09 -16.22
N LEU A 18 -21.89 -25.34 -15.26
CA LEU A 18 -21.14 -24.85 -14.11
C LEU A 18 -20.96 -26.00 -13.10
N GLN A 19 -19.93 -26.83 -13.32
CA GLN A 19 -19.39 -27.66 -12.26
C GLN A 19 -18.62 -26.76 -11.28
N ALA A 20 -19.33 -26.23 -10.28
CA ALA A 20 -18.69 -25.73 -9.07
C ALA A 20 -18.30 -26.95 -8.23
N GLN A 21 -17.09 -27.48 -8.41
CA GLN A 21 -16.52 -28.45 -7.47
C GLN A 21 -15.98 -27.69 -6.26
N LEU A 22 -16.58 -27.93 -5.09
CA LEU A 22 -16.05 -27.55 -3.79
C LEU A 22 -14.88 -28.49 -3.46
N THR A 23 -13.68 -27.91 -3.30
CA THR A 23 -12.48 -28.62 -2.84
C THR A 23 -12.55 -28.80 -1.32
N TYR A 24 -12.39 -30.04 -0.88
CA TYR A 24 -12.33 -30.55 0.50
C TYR A 24 -11.97 -29.52 1.59
N ASP A 25 -12.95 -29.15 2.41
CA ASP A 25 -12.74 -28.55 3.75
C ASP A 25 -13.94 -28.78 4.69
N GLU A 26 -14.49 -30.00 4.75
CA GLU A 26 -15.74 -30.27 5.48
C GLU A 26 -15.64 -31.25 6.66
N THR A 27 -14.50 -31.32 7.36
CA THR A 27 -14.48 -32.00 8.67
C THR A 27 -13.49 -31.35 9.65
N GLY A 28 -13.95 -30.34 10.39
CA GLY A 28 -13.20 -29.77 11.52
C GLY A 28 -13.76 -28.45 12.03
N GLY A 29 -14.87 -28.49 12.77
CA GLY A 29 -15.47 -27.29 13.36
C GLY A 29 -14.56 -26.57 14.36
N LYS A 30 -14.64 -25.23 14.30
CA LYS A 30 -14.02 -24.16 15.13
C LYS A 30 -12.76 -23.53 14.52
N ASP A 31 -12.95 -22.28 14.08
CA ASP A 31 -11.92 -21.25 13.82
C ASP A 31 -11.09 -21.33 12.52
N ARG A 32 -11.75 -21.46 11.35
CA ARG A 32 -11.14 -20.93 10.12
C ARG A 32 -11.20 -19.40 10.17
N LEU A 33 -10.14 -18.80 10.71
CA LEU A 33 -9.92 -17.37 10.59
C LEU A 33 -9.83 -17.03 9.10
N ASN A 34 -10.81 -16.28 8.58
CA ASN A 34 -10.77 -15.72 7.22
C ASN A 34 -9.78 -14.56 7.18
N THR A 35 -8.50 -14.83 7.42
CA THR A 35 -7.45 -13.82 7.33
C THR A 35 -7.16 -13.51 5.87
N ILE A 36 -7.16 -12.22 5.55
CA ILE A 36 -6.69 -11.74 4.25
C ILE A 36 -5.17 -11.80 4.30
N THR A 37 -4.57 -12.67 3.49
CA THR A 37 -3.13 -12.71 3.30
C THR A 37 -2.73 -11.67 2.26
N THR A 38 -1.76 -10.82 2.58
CA THR A 38 -1.19 -9.84 1.65
C THR A 38 0.25 -10.21 1.36
N ALA A 39 0.69 -10.01 0.11
CA ALA A 39 2.05 -10.36 -0.30
C ALA A 39 3.11 -9.40 0.26
N VAL A 40 2.74 -8.13 0.48
CA VAL A 40 3.66 -7.04 0.86
C VAL A 40 3.06 -6.16 1.98
N PRO A 41 2.98 -6.69 3.22
CA PRO A 41 2.30 -6.00 4.32
C PRO A 41 2.99 -4.69 4.77
N PHE A 42 4.28 -4.49 4.45
CA PHE A 42 5.00 -3.25 4.78
C PHE A 42 4.36 -1.99 4.18
N LEU A 43 3.56 -2.14 3.11
CA LEU A 43 2.82 -1.03 2.52
C LEU A 43 1.72 -0.45 3.42
N MET A 44 1.23 -1.26 4.37
CA MET A 44 0.17 -0.88 5.31
C MET A 44 0.70 -0.21 6.58
N ILE A 45 2.02 -0.22 6.80
CA ILE A 45 2.63 0.37 8.00
C ILE A 45 2.72 1.89 7.81
N ALA A 46 2.17 2.63 8.78
CA ALA A 46 2.29 4.07 8.84
C ALA A 46 3.77 4.51 8.84
N PRO A 47 4.22 5.24 7.81
CA PRO A 47 5.62 5.52 7.62
C PRO A 47 6.09 6.84 8.25
N ASP A 48 5.16 7.62 8.82
CA ASP A 48 5.43 8.93 9.40
C ASP A 48 4.84 9.11 10.79
N ALA A 49 5.46 10.00 11.58
CA ALA A 49 5.08 10.24 12.97
C ALA A 49 3.72 10.94 13.13
N ARG A 50 3.31 11.78 12.18
CA ARG A 50 2.05 12.54 12.28
C ARG A 50 0.86 11.60 12.05
N GLY A 51 0.88 10.83 10.96
CA GLY A 51 -0.15 9.83 10.67
C GLY A 51 -0.21 8.74 11.73
N GLY A 52 0.95 8.16 12.09
CA GLY A 52 1.03 7.13 13.13
C GLY A 52 0.60 7.63 14.51
N GLY A 53 0.97 8.87 14.88
CA GLY A 53 0.55 9.49 16.14
C GLY A 53 -0.95 9.79 16.24
N LEU A 54 -1.62 9.92 15.09
CA LEU A 54 -3.08 10.09 15.00
C LEU A 54 -3.84 8.74 14.95
N GLY A 55 -3.16 7.62 15.17
CA GLY A 55 -3.77 6.29 15.08
C GLY A 55 -4.08 5.90 13.64
N ASP A 56 -3.13 6.14 12.73
CA ASP A 56 -3.22 5.85 11.30
C ASP A 56 -4.33 6.62 10.57
N ALA A 57 -4.62 7.83 11.06
CA ALA A 57 -5.67 8.72 10.54
C ALA A 57 -5.10 9.88 9.71
N GLY A 58 -4.55 9.60 8.53
CA GLY A 58 -3.94 10.63 7.65
C GLY A 58 -4.74 11.04 6.41
N VAL A 59 -5.84 10.35 6.08
CA VAL A 59 -6.55 10.49 4.79
C VAL A 59 -7.17 11.88 4.59
N ALA A 60 -7.75 12.44 5.65
CA ALA A 60 -8.41 13.74 5.65
C ALA A 60 -7.65 14.81 6.46
N SER A 61 -6.44 14.51 6.95
CA SER A 61 -5.61 15.48 7.66
C SER A 61 -5.15 16.59 6.72
N SER A 62 -4.75 17.75 7.25
CA SER A 62 -4.27 18.85 6.41
C SER A 62 -3.09 18.42 5.51
N PRO A 63 -2.93 19.03 4.32
CA PRO A 63 -1.87 18.68 3.37
C PRO A 63 -0.46 18.83 3.96
N ASP A 64 0.39 17.83 3.76
CA ASP A 64 1.80 17.88 4.14
C ASP A 64 2.69 17.07 3.19
N ALA A 65 3.99 17.06 3.44
CA ALA A 65 4.95 16.28 2.66
C ALA A 65 4.69 14.77 2.69
N ASN A 66 4.10 14.23 3.76
CA ASN A 66 3.86 12.79 3.94
C ASN A 66 2.55 12.30 3.30
N SER A 67 1.78 13.20 2.67
CA SER A 67 0.50 12.91 2.03
C SER A 67 0.51 11.72 1.07
N MET A 68 1.64 11.37 0.45
CA MET A 68 1.78 10.25 -0.50
C MET A 68 1.20 8.94 0.04
N HIS A 69 1.47 8.59 1.29
CA HIS A 69 0.99 7.32 1.85
C HIS A 69 -0.52 7.33 2.12
N TRP A 70 -1.05 8.47 2.57
CA TRP A 70 -2.40 8.57 3.10
C TRP A 70 -3.43 8.98 2.06
N ASN A 71 -3.15 10.05 1.31
CA ASN A 71 -4.02 10.61 0.29
C ASN A 71 -3.22 11.56 -0.63
N PRO A 72 -2.78 11.08 -1.81
CA PRO A 72 -2.03 11.90 -2.76
C PRO A 72 -2.78 13.15 -3.26
N ALA A 73 -4.11 13.14 -3.31
CA ALA A 73 -4.89 14.30 -3.74
C ALA A 73 -4.67 15.54 -2.87
N LYS A 74 -4.27 15.37 -1.61
CA LYS A 74 -3.92 16.48 -0.71
C LYS A 74 -2.78 17.33 -1.23
N TYR A 75 -1.86 16.77 -2.02
CA TYR A 75 -0.75 17.52 -2.60
C TYR A 75 -1.22 18.70 -3.47
N ALA A 76 -2.43 18.65 -4.02
CA ALA A 76 -2.99 19.76 -4.76
C ALA A 76 -3.15 21.02 -3.88
N PHE A 77 -3.35 20.87 -2.57
CA PHE A 77 -3.61 21.95 -1.62
C PHE A 77 -2.40 22.37 -0.77
N VAL A 78 -1.18 21.96 -1.12
CA VAL A 78 0.02 22.41 -0.41
C VAL A 78 0.30 23.90 -0.63
N ASP A 79 0.63 24.61 0.44
CA ASP A 79 0.89 26.05 0.37
C ASP A 79 2.24 26.38 -0.29
N LYS A 80 3.27 25.59 0.03
CA LYS A 80 4.65 25.86 -0.40
C LYS A 80 4.90 25.34 -1.81
N LYS A 81 5.85 25.98 -2.51
CA LYS A 81 6.26 25.58 -3.88
C LYS A 81 6.91 24.19 -3.90
N MET A 82 7.63 23.85 -2.84
CA MET A 82 8.26 22.54 -2.66
C MET A 82 8.32 22.20 -1.17
N GLY A 83 8.43 20.91 -0.87
CA GLY A 83 8.69 20.42 0.47
C GLY A 83 9.14 18.97 0.43
N PHE A 84 9.84 18.55 1.48
CA PHE A 84 10.30 17.18 1.65
C PHE A 84 10.17 16.76 3.11
N SER A 85 10.17 15.45 3.34
CA SER A 85 10.09 14.85 4.67
C SER A 85 10.91 13.57 4.71
N ILE A 86 11.53 13.32 5.86
CA ILE A 86 12.28 12.11 6.15
C ILE A 86 11.76 11.58 7.49
N SER A 87 11.41 10.30 7.54
CA SER A 87 10.94 9.62 8.74
C SER A 87 11.67 8.28 8.91
N PHE A 88 11.90 7.91 10.16
CA PHE A 88 12.55 6.66 10.54
C PHE A 88 11.82 6.05 11.74
N SER A 89 11.27 4.86 11.54
CA SER A 89 10.45 4.15 12.52
C SER A 89 11.08 2.80 12.86
N PRO A 90 11.73 2.66 14.03
CA PRO A 90 12.21 1.37 14.52
C PRO A 90 11.04 0.42 14.78
N TRP A 91 11.14 -0.82 14.30
CA TRP A 91 10.05 -1.79 14.39
C TRP A 91 10.35 -2.86 15.44
N LEU A 92 9.41 -3.10 16.37
CA LEU A 92 9.51 -4.16 17.38
C LEU A 92 10.84 -4.21 18.15
N ARG A 93 11.39 -3.07 18.57
CA ARG A 93 12.69 -2.97 19.28
C ARG A 93 12.86 -3.85 20.52
N LYS A 94 11.76 -4.32 21.12
CA LYS A 94 11.83 -5.26 22.25
C LYS A 94 12.12 -6.70 21.84
N LEU A 95 11.90 -7.03 20.56
CA LEU A 95 12.11 -8.36 19.99
C LEU A 95 13.40 -8.40 19.19
N VAL A 96 13.61 -7.41 18.30
CA VAL A 96 14.78 -7.35 17.42
C VAL A 96 15.21 -5.89 17.25
N ASN A 97 16.51 -5.62 17.24
CA ASN A 97 17.05 -4.25 17.26
C ASN A 97 17.34 -3.65 15.87
N ASP A 98 17.31 -4.46 14.81
CA ASP A 98 17.80 -4.13 13.47
C ASP A 98 16.70 -4.06 12.38
N ILE A 99 15.44 -4.11 12.81
CA ILE A 99 14.27 -3.91 11.95
C ILE A 99 13.83 -2.45 12.00
N TYR A 100 13.66 -1.83 10.84
CA TYR A 100 13.21 -0.44 10.75
C TYR A 100 12.51 -0.13 9.43
N LEU A 101 11.69 0.92 9.45
CA LEU A 101 11.06 1.51 8.28
C LEU A 101 11.61 2.92 8.07
N GLY A 102 12.24 3.14 6.91
CA GLY A 102 12.62 4.46 6.42
C GLY A 102 11.60 4.99 5.42
N TYR A 103 11.35 6.29 5.45
CA TYR A 103 10.42 6.94 4.54
C TYR A 103 10.94 8.32 4.14
N LEU A 104 10.99 8.56 2.83
CA LEU A 104 11.40 9.81 2.21
C LEU A 104 10.30 10.25 1.26
N THR A 105 9.85 11.49 1.38
CA THR A 105 8.87 12.07 0.45
C THR A 105 9.31 13.45 0.03
N GLY A 106 8.88 13.84 -1.17
CA GLY A 106 9.12 15.16 -1.72
C GLY A 106 8.02 15.55 -2.69
N TYR A 107 7.64 16.83 -2.68
CA TYR A 107 6.66 17.37 -3.62
C TYR A 107 7.15 18.68 -4.23
N TYR A 108 6.64 18.94 -5.43
CA TYR A 108 6.83 20.18 -6.17
C TYR A 108 5.51 20.64 -6.77
N LYS A 109 5.04 21.80 -6.31
CA LYS A 109 3.83 22.46 -6.81
C LYS A 109 4.16 23.14 -8.14
N ILE A 110 3.62 22.64 -9.24
CA ILE A 110 3.87 23.17 -10.59
C ILE A 110 3.18 24.54 -10.74
N ASP A 111 1.91 24.62 -10.35
CA ASP A 111 1.08 25.83 -10.35
C ASP A 111 0.09 25.78 -9.17
N ASP A 112 -0.81 26.74 -9.04
CA ASP A 112 -1.76 26.81 -7.91
C ASP A 112 -2.82 25.69 -7.89
N ARG A 113 -2.87 24.87 -8.95
CA ARG A 113 -3.81 23.78 -9.14
C ARG A 113 -3.14 22.43 -9.32
N GLN A 114 -1.83 22.33 -9.51
CA GLN A 114 -1.15 21.10 -9.89
C GLN A 114 0.12 20.87 -9.07
N THR A 115 0.28 19.64 -8.58
CA THR A 115 1.45 19.23 -7.80
C THR A 115 1.88 17.83 -8.23
N VAL A 116 3.19 17.64 -8.36
CA VAL A 116 3.78 16.31 -8.47
C VAL A 116 4.51 15.97 -7.18
N ALA A 117 4.52 14.70 -6.80
CA ALA A 117 5.28 14.24 -5.66
C ALA A 117 5.86 12.85 -5.89
N MET A 118 6.88 12.53 -5.12
CA MET A 118 7.53 11.23 -5.09
C MET A 118 7.72 10.76 -3.66
N GLY A 119 7.72 9.44 -3.47
CA GLY A 119 7.90 8.80 -2.18
C GLY A 119 8.79 7.58 -2.31
N LEU A 120 9.63 7.33 -1.31
CA LEU A 120 10.39 6.11 -1.17
C LEU A 120 10.14 5.57 0.23
N ARG A 121 9.68 4.33 0.31
CA ARG A 121 9.57 3.57 1.55
C ARG A 121 10.56 2.41 1.50
N TYR A 122 11.32 2.22 2.56
CA TYR A 122 12.29 1.15 2.69
C TYR A 122 12.09 0.44 4.02
N PHE A 123 11.88 -0.87 3.98
CA PHE A 123 11.69 -1.70 5.15
C PHE A 123 12.85 -2.71 5.26
N SER A 124 13.63 -2.59 6.32
CA SER A 124 14.67 -3.53 6.69
C SER A 124 14.08 -4.59 7.62
N LEU A 125 14.26 -5.87 7.29
CA LEU A 125 13.85 -6.98 8.15
C LEU A 125 14.93 -7.41 9.15
N GLY A 126 16.04 -6.65 9.22
CA GLY A 126 17.16 -6.98 10.09
C GLY A 126 17.95 -8.19 9.59
N GLN A 127 18.87 -8.67 10.43
CA GLN A 127 19.65 -9.87 10.14
C GLN A 127 18.91 -11.11 10.60
N ILE A 128 18.73 -12.05 9.69
CA ILE A 128 18.10 -13.35 9.94
C ILE A 128 19.15 -14.43 9.73
N LEU A 129 19.30 -15.30 10.72
CA LEU A 129 20.09 -16.52 10.61
C LEU A 129 19.24 -17.60 9.95
N PHE A 130 19.63 -18.01 8.74
CA PHE A 130 18.99 -19.14 8.09
C PHE A 130 19.54 -20.44 8.65
N THR A 131 18.69 -21.45 8.81
CA THR A 131 19.07 -22.78 9.27
C THR A 131 18.61 -23.85 8.27
N ASP A 132 19.32 -24.98 8.24
CA ASP A 132 18.85 -26.15 7.50
C ASP A 132 17.67 -26.86 8.21
N GLU A 133 17.15 -27.93 7.59
CA GLU A 133 16.01 -28.70 8.12
C GLU A 133 16.29 -29.41 9.46
N ILE A 134 17.56 -29.52 9.85
CA ILE A 134 18.02 -30.17 11.09
C ILE A 134 18.46 -29.11 12.12
N GLY A 135 18.36 -27.82 11.79
CA GLY A 135 18.65 -26.69 12.67
C GLY A 135 20.11 -26.22 12.68
N ASN A 136 20.96 -26.68 11.75
CA ASN A 136 22.32 -26.16 11.63
C ASN A 136 22.30 -24.75 11.03
N PRO A 137 23.07 -23.81 11.59
CA PRO A 137 23.17 -22.46 11.04
C PRO A 137 23.83 -22.49 9.66
N LEU A 138 23.18 -21.85 8.68
CA LEU A 138 23.71 -21.63 7.34
C LEU A 138 24.51 -20.32 7.31
N ASN A 139 23.81 -19.19 7.14
CA ASN A 139 24.42 -17.88 7.07
C ASN A 139 23.44 -16.78 7.50
N TYR A 140 23.97 -15.58 7.75
CA TYR A 140 23.18 -14.38 8.03
C TYR A 140 22.81 -13.67 6.74
N TYR A 141 21.53 -13.31 6.62
CA TYR A 141 21.00 -12.53 5.51
C TYR A 141 20.28 -11.30 6.05
N SER A 142 20.22 -10.23 5.24
CA SER A 142 19.58 -8.97 5.62
C SER A 142 18.44 -8.62 4.66
N PRO A 143 17.28 -9.30 4.74
CA PRO A 143 16.20 -9.08 3.79
C PRO A 143 15.66 -7.65 3.85
N TYR A 144 15.17 -7.17 2.70
CA TYR A 144 14.62 -5.83 2.60
C TYR A 144 13.51 -5.75 1.57
N GLU A 145 12.64 -4.78 1.76
CA GLU A 145 11.56 -4.43 0.86
C GLU A 145 11.58 -2.92 0.62
N PHE A 146 11.19 -2.48 -0.57
CA PHE A 146 10.99 -1.06 -0.82
C PHE A 146 9.87 -0.80 -1.79
N ALA A 147 9.32 0.41 -1.69
CA ALA A 147 8.35 0.94 -2.63
C ALA A 147 8.75 2.33 -3.09
N LEU A 148 8.69 2.55 -4.41
CA LEU A 148 8.91 3.86 -5.02
C LEU A 148 7.59 4.34 -5.61
N ASP A 149 7.15 5.52 -5.15
CA ASP A 149 5.89 6.15 -5.49
C ASP A 149 6.12 7.40 -6.34
N GLY A 150 5.25 7.62 -7.31
CA GLY A 150 5.12 8.88 -8.03
C GLY A 150 3.65 9.26 -8.17
N THR A 151 3.31 10.53 -7.97
CA THR A 151 1.93 11.01 -8.06
C THR A 151 1.82 12.35 -8.78
N TYR A 152 0.67 12.54 -9.41
CA TYR A 152 0.19 13.82 -9.89
C TYR A 152 -1.16 14.13 -9.24
N ALA A 153 -1.25 15.29 -8.60
CA ALA A 153 -2.45 15.77 -7.93
C ALA A 153 -2.91 17.09 -8.56
N ARG A 154 -4.23 17.25 -8.69
CA ARG A 154 -4.84 18.42 -9.33
C ARG A 154 -6.10 18.89 -8.61
N LYS A 155 -6.20 20.21 -8.41
CA LYS A 155 -7.45 20.88 -8.02
C LYS A 155 -8.43 20.92 -9.19
N PHE A 156 -9.65 20.48 -8.95
CA PHE A 156 -10.78 20.60 -9.89
C PHE A 156 -11.61 21.86 -9.59
N SER A 157 -11.68 22.25 -8.33
CA SER A 157 -12.27 23.51 -7.87
C SER A 157 -11.45 24.07 -6.69
N ASP A 158 -11.93 25.14 -6.07
CA ASP A 158 -11.28 25.73 -4.90
C ASP A 158 -11.36 24.82 -3.66
N ASN A 159 -12.26 23.83 -3.66
CA ASN A 159 -12.47 22.91 -2.55
C ASN A 159 -12.18 21.44 -2.90
N TRP A 160 -12.25 21.06 -4.17
CA TRP A 160 -12.08 19.67 -4.62
C TRP A 160 -10.76 19.46 -5.34
N ALA A 161 -10.06 18.38 -5.01
CA ALA A 161 -8.94 17.86 -5.77
C ALA A 161 -9.01 16.35 -5.95
N GLY A 162 -8.28 15.86 -6.95
CA GLY A 162 -8.01 14.46 -7.16
C GLY A 162 -6.53 14.20 -7.37
N GLY A 163 -6.12 12.95 -7.21
CA GLY A 163 -4.75 12.52 -7.43
C GLY A 163 -4.69 11.10 -7.96
N ILE A 164 -3.74 10.86 -8.86
CA ILE A 164 -3.38 9.52 -9.33
C ILE A 164 -1.94 9.24 -8.92
N ALA A 165 -1.66 8.04 -8.45
CA ALA A 165 -0.30 7.61 -8.13
C ALA A 165 0.02 6.27 -8.78
N ALA A 166 1.29 6.06 -9.06
CA ALA A 166 1.84 4.77 -9.47
C ALA A 166 2.93 4.39 -8.46
N ARG A 167 2.99 3.10 -8.14
CA ARG A 167 3.92 2.54 -7.17
C ARG A 167 4.63 1.34 -7.79
N PHE A 168 5.95 1.34 -7.70
CA PHE A 168 6.77 0.16 -7.93
C PHE A 168 7.10 -0.48 -6.58
N ILE A 169 6.97 -1.79 -6.48
CA ILE A 169 7.15 -2.54 -5.24
C ILE A 169 8.19 -3.63 -5.50
N TYR A 170 9.18 -3.69 -4.63
CA TYR A 170 10.20 -4.73 -4.63
C TYR A 170 10.25 -5.35 -3.23
N SER A 171 10.20 -6.68 -3.17
CA SER A 171 10.28 -7.45 -1.93
C SER A 171 11.29 -8.57 -2.07
N ASN A 172 12.31 -8.59 -1.22
CA ASN A 172 13.28 -9.67 -1.20
C ASN A 172 13.48 -10.18 0.23
N LEU A 173 12.62 -11.13 0.60
CA LEU A 173 12.58 -11.74 1.94
C LEU A 173 13.63 -12.85 2.14
N THR A 174 14.13 -13.43 1.06
CA THR A 174 14.87 -14.71 1.07
C THR A 174 16.25 -14.63 0.43
N GLN A 175 16.57 -13.53 -0.25
CA GLN A 175 17.87 -13.27 -0.87
C GLN A 175 18.42 -14.42 -1.73
N GLY A 176 17.57 -15.08 -2.52
CA GLY A 176 18.01 -16.16 -3.41
C GLY A 176 18.17 -17.52 -2.74
N GLN A 177 17.78 -17.67 -1.47
CA GLN A 177 17.92 -18.95 -0.76
C GLN A 177 16.88 -19.98 -1.21
N PHE A 178 17.24 -21.25 -1.09
CA PHE A 178 16.31 -22.36 -1.31
C PHE A 178 15.36 -22.46 -0.13
N VAL A 179 14.06 -22.32 -0.38
CA VAL A 179 13.00 -22.48 0.62
C VAL A 179 12.14 -23.66 0.19
N GLY A 180 12.12 -24.73 0.99
CA GLY A 180 11.36 -25.94 0.67
C GLY A 180 11.81 -26.64 -0.63
N GLY A 181 13.10 -26.57 -0.97
CA GLY A 181 13.67 -27.21 -2.16
C GLY A 181 13.55 -26.43 -3.47
N ALA A 182 12.96 -25.22 -3.45
CA ALA A 182 12.89 -24.32 -4.61
C ALA A 182 13.71 -23.05 -4.37
N GLU A 183 14.42 -22.58 -5.40
CA GLU A 183 15.15 -21.31 -5.38
C GLU A 183 14.15 -20.16 -5.29
N SER A 184 14.33 -19.27 -4.31
CA SER A 184 13.42 -18.15 -4.07
C SER A 184 13.94 -16.86 -4.70
N SER A 185 13.12 -16.18 -5.49
CA SER A 185 13.46 -14.90 -6.13
C SER A 185 12.75 -13.72 -5.47
N ALA A 186 13.28 -12.51 -5.68
CA ALA A 186 12.60 -11.28 -5.25
C ALA A 186 11.24 -11.13 -5.97
N GLY A 187 10.22 -10.69 -5.23
CA GLY A 187 8.93 -10.29 -5.76
C GLY A 187 8.99 -8.87 -6.31
N ILE A 188 8.46 -8.70 -7.52
CA ILE A 188 8.31 -7.38 -8.18
C ILE A 188 6.84 -7.18 -8.50
N SER A 189 6.31 -6.02 -8.15
CA SER A 189 4.93 -5.65 -8.43
C SER A 189 4.80 -4.16 -8.76
N VAL A 190 3.67 -3.81 -9.38
CA VAL A 190 3.27 -2.43 -9.62
C VAL A 190 1.84 -2.23 -9.12
N ALA A 191 1.56 -1.03 -8.64
CA ALA A 191 0.22 -0.63 -8.19
C ALA A 191 -0.12 0.77 -8.71
N ALA A 192 -1.41 1.08 -8.73
CA ALA A 192 -1.93 2.40 -9.06
C ALA A 192 -2.99 2.80 -8.04
N ASP A 193 -2.92 4.05 -7.58
CA ASP A 193 -3.82 4.61 -6.58
C ASP A 193 -4.63 5.75 -7.23
N VAL A 194 -5.91 5.85 -6.88
CA VAL A 194 -6.78 6.99 -7.22
C VAL A 194 -7.32 7.57 -5.94
N SER A 195 -7.29 8.90 -5.82
CA SER A 195 -7.63 9.60 -4.60
C SER A 195 -8.41 10.88 -4.86
N VAL A 196 -9.22 11.28 -3.90
CA VAL A 196 -9.99 12.52 -3.89
C VAL A 196 -9.80 13.19 -2.53
N TYR A 197 -9.76 14.51 -2.53
CA TYR A 197 -9.69 15.31 -1.32
C TYR A 197 -10.62 16.52 -1.44
N TYR A 198 -11.34 16.79 -0.37
CA TYR A 198 -12.21 17.95 -0.22
C TYR A 198 -11.77 18.71 1.02
N GLN A 199 -11.53 20.01 0.87
CA GLN A 199 -11.38 20.92 2.01
C GLN A 199 -12.31 22.11 1.86
N ASN A 200 -12.81 22.62 2.98
CA ASN A 200 -13.55 23.86 3.04
C ASN A 200 -13.21 24.58 4.33
N ASP A 201 -12.96 25.88 4.21
CA ASP A 201 -12.67 26.69 5.37
C ASP A 201 -13.96 26.87 6.17
N VAL A 202 -13.91 26.63 7.47
CA VAL A 202 -15.06 26.78 8.36
C VAL A 202 -14.74 27.90 9.35
N GLU A 203 -15.36 29.05 9.15
CA GLU A 203 -15.34 30.13 10.13
C GLU A 203 -16.36 29.83 11.23
N MET A 204 -15.89 29.45 12.43
CA MET A 204 -16.74 29.33 13.63
C MET A 204 -16.58 30.58 14.50
N GLY A 205 -17.23 31.67 14.11
CA GLY A 205 -17.12 32.95 14.83
C GLY A 205 -15.75 33.61 14.61
N ALA A 206 -15.02 33.92 15.68
CA ALA A 206 -13.71 34.60 15.61
C ALA A 206 -12.51 33.64 15.58
N ILE A 207 -12.73 32.36 15.27
CA ILE A 207 -11.68 31.34 15.21
C ILE A 207 -11.76 30.67 13.84
N ASP A 208 -10.71 30.86 13.05
CA ASP A 208 -10.56 30.22 11.74
C ASP A 208 -10.23 28.74 11.95
N GLY A 209 -11.12 27.84 11.49
CA GLY A 209 -10.89 26.41 11.46
C GLY A 209 -10.41 25.98 10.07
N VAL A 210 -9.33 25.18 10.04
CA VAL A 210 -8.80 24.50 8.84
C VAL A 210 -9.31 23.06 8.80
#